data_AF-A0A836ZS24-F1
#
_entry.id   AF-A0A836ZS24-F1
#
_cell.length_a   1.000
_cell.length_b   1.000
_cell.length_c   1.000
_cell.angle_alpha   90.00
_cell.angle_beta   90.00
_cell.angle_gamma   90.00
#
_symmetry.space_group_name_H-M   'P 1'
#
loop_
_entity.id
_entity.type
_entity.pdbx_description
1 polymer ?
#
loop_
_entity_poly.entity_id
_entity_poly.type
_entity_poly.pdbx_seq_one_letter_code
_entity_poly.pdbx_strand_id
1 'polypeptide(L)'
;MSGKTKKFRSNWFRVAVEGATTDGRTIQRSWIDDMAATYNRETYNARIWIEHMRSLLPDSPFRAYGDVTAVKAEEVEIDGSKR
;
A
#
# COMPACT_ATOMS: atom_id res chain seq x y z
N MET A 1 30.90 -6.28 19.72
CA MET A 1 29.72 -5.58 20.26
C MET A 1 28.58 -5.68 19.25
N SER A 2 27.72 -6.69 19.35
CA SER A 2 26.55 -6.82 18.46
C SER A 2 25.44 -5.90 19.00
N GLY A 3 25.38 -4.68 18.50
CA GLY A 3 24.31 -3.73 18.83
C GLY A 3 22.98 -4.27 18.30
N LYS A 4 21.98 -4.40 19.17
CA LYS A 4 20.61 -4.80 18.76
C LYS A 4 20.13 -3.88 17.63
N THR A 5 19.98 -4.42 16.44
CA THR A 5 19.45 -3.70 15.27
C THR A 5 18.04 -3.19 15.61
N LYS A 6 17.82 -1.87 15.48
CA LYS A 6 16.50 -1.26 15.66
C LYS A 6 15.55 -1.86 14.62
N LYS A 7 14.64 -2.74 15.06
CA LYS A 7 13.60 -3.29 14.19
C LYS A 7 12.60 -2.16 13.90
N PHE A 8 12.69 -1.56 12.72
CA PHE A 8 11.64 -0.70 12.21
C PHE A 8 10.39 -1.57 12.01
N ARG A 9 9.45 -1.52 12.95
CA ARG A 9 8.14 -2.16 12.77
C ARG A 9 7.35 -1.29 11.82
N SER A 10 7.09 -1.80 10.62
CA SER A 10 6.09 -1.20 9.74
C SER A 10 4.73 -1.37 10.39
N ASN A 11 4.02 -0.26 10.62
CA ASN A 11 2.62 -0.31 11.00
C ASN A 11 1.78 -0.65 9.77
N TRP A 12 0.62 -1.26 9.98
CA TRP A 12 -0.38 -1.38 8.92
C TRP A 12 -1.01 -0.01 8.67
N PHE A 13 -1.07 0.38 7.40
CA PHE A 13 -1.71 1.61 6.96
C PHE A 13 -2.88 1.25 6.06
N ARG A 14 -4.05 1.86 6.32
CA ARG A 14 -5.23 1.69 5.49
C ARG A 14 -5.07 2.54 4.24
N VAL A 15 -5.05 1.88 3.08
CA VAL A 15 -4.85 2.54 1.77
C VAL A 15 -6.16 2.74 1.00
N ALA A 16 -7.17 1.92 1.25
CA ALA A 16 -8.46 1.98 0.59
C ALA A 16 -9.57 1.44 1.51
N VAL A 17 -10.80 1.87 1.24
CA VAL A 17 -12.05 1.36 1.81
C VAL A 17 -13.03 1.20 0.64
N GLU A 18 -13.89 0.19 0.70
CA GLU A 18 -14.97 0.02 -0.28
C GLU A 18 -15.91 1.25 -0.30
N GLY A 19 -16.47 1.54 -1.47
CA GLY A 19 -17.44 2.62 -1.65
C GLY A 19 -16.95 3.75 -2.57
N ALA A 20 -17.54 4.94 -2.39
CA ALA A 20 -17.36 6.06 -3.29
C ALA A 20 -15.98 6.71 -3.17
N THR A 21 -15.38 7.05 -4.31
CA THR A 21 -14.14 7.81 -4.41
C THR A 21 -14.40 9.24 -4.89
N THR A 22 -13.47 10.16 -4.60
CA THR A 22 -13.59 11.59 -4.95
C THR A 22 -13.76 11.86 -6.44
N ASP A 23 -13.28 10.95 -7.29
CA ASP A 23 -13.38 11.03 -8.75
C ASP A 23 -14.63 10.34 -9.34
N GLY A 24 -15.57 9.93 -8.48
CA GLY A 24 -16.86 9.36 -8.89
C GLY A 24 -16.85 7.86 -9.21
N ARG A 25 -15.70 7.18 -9.04
CA ARG A 25 -15.63 5.72 -9.13
C ARG A 25 -16.13 5.08 -7.83
N THR A 26 -16.37 3.77 -7.86
CA THR A 26 -16.75 2.98 -6.69
C THR A 26 -15.78 1.82 -6.54
N ILE A 27 -15.14 1.71 -5.38
CA ILE A 27 -14.30 0.57 -5.01
C ILE A 27 -15.22 -0.55 -4.54
N GLN A 28 -15.23 -1.67 -5.25
CA GLN A 28 -16.00 -2.85 -4.86
C GLN A 28 -15.26 -3.63 -3.77
N ARG A 29 -16.00 -4.27 -2.86
CA ARG A 29 -15.44 -5.17 -1.84
C ARG A 29 -14.53 -6.24 -2.43
N SER A 30 -15.03 -6.88 -3.50
CA SER A 30 -14.33 -7.92 -4.24
C SER A 30 -12.95 -7.47 -4.72
N TRP A 31 -12.79 -6.21 -5.11
CA TRP A 31 -11.48 -5.70 -5.55
C TRP A 31 -10.47 -5.67 -4.40
N ILE A 32 -10.91 -5.34 -3.18
CA ILE A 32 -10.03 -5.33 -2.00
C ILE A 32 -9.65 -6.76 -1.62
N ASP A 33 -10.62 -7.68 -1.66
CA ASP A 33 -10.39 -9.10 -1.38
C ASP A 33 -9.43 -9.72 -2.41
N ASP A 34 -9.65 -9.46 -3.70
CA ASP A 34 -8.80 -9.92 -4.79
C ASP A 34 -7.39 -9.34 -4.67
N MET A 35 -7.27 -8.04 -4.37
CA MET A 35 -5.96 -7.40 -4.13
C MET A 35 -5.18 -8.08 -3.01
N ALA A 36 -5.85 -8.46 -1.91
CA ALA A 36 -5.21 -9.16 -0.81
C ALA A 36 -4.84 -10.61 -1.17
N ALA A 37 -5.69 -11.29 -1.93
CA ALA A 37 -5.51 -12.70 -2.30
C ALA A 37 -4.44 -12.91 -3.36
N THR A 38 -4.30 -11.99 -4.32
CA THR A 38 -3.41 -12.18 -5.49
C THR A 38 -2.09 -11.42 -5.38
N TYR A 39 -1.84 -10.66 -4.30
CA TYR A 39 -0.61 -9.89 -4.18
C TYR A 39 0.62 -10.78 -4.11
N ASN A 40 1.49 -10.66 -5.11
CA ASN A 40 2.76 -11.37 -5.16
C ASN A 40 3.90 -10.37 -5.40
N ARG A 41 4.80 -10.27 -4.42
CA ARG A 41 5.95 -9.36 -4.44
C ARG A 41 7.00 -9.74 -5.49
N GLU A 42 7.02 -10.97 -5.98
CA GLU A 42 8.00 -11.42 -6.97
C GLU A 42 7.57 -11.07 -8.40
N THR A 43 6.26 -11.13 -8.68
CA THR A 43 5.73 -10.92 -10.04
C THR A 43 5.10 -9.54 -10.25
N TYR A 44 4.41 -8.99 -9.25
CA TYR A 44 3.70 -7.71 -9.32
C TYR A 44 3.91 -6.88 -8.05
N ASN A 45 5.16 -6.46 -7.80
CA ASN A 45 5.48 -5.67 -6.63
C ASN A 45 4.91 -4.25 -6.69
N ALA A 46 4.55 -3.70 -5.53
CA ALA A 46 4.20 -2.30 -5.39
C ALA A 46 5.37 -1.53 -4.74
N ARG A 47 5.79 -0.45 -5.41
CA ARG A 47 6.88 0.45 -5.00
C ARG A 47 6.31 1.79 -4.54
N ILE A 48 6.92 2.40 -3.52
CA ILE A 48 6.49 3.69 -2.99
C ILE A 48 7.30 4.82 -3.65
N TRP A 49 6.57 5.74 -4.28
CA TRP A 49 7.11 6.91 -4.98
C TRP A 49 6.58 8.19 -4.34
N ILE A 50 7.31 9.29 -4.51
CA ILE A 50 6.82 10.62 -4.12
C ILE A 50 5.92 11.13 -5.24
N GLU A 51 4.61 11.28 -4.98
CA GLU A 51 3.65 11.91 -5.89
C GLU A 51 3.72 11.40 -7.34
N HIS A 52 3.98 10.11 -7.54
CA HIS A 52 4.16 9.46 -8.86
C HIS A 52 5.36 9.95 -9.70
N MET A 53 6.24 10.79 -9.14
CA MET A 53 7.41 11.30 -9.85
C MET A 53 8.42 10.19 -10.13
N ARG A 54 8.93 10.16 -11.36
CA ARG A 54 10.06 9.31 -11.76
C ARG A 54 11.22 10.19 -12.15
N SER A 55 12.41 9.84 -11.71
CA SER A 55 13.61 10.57 -12.12
C SER A 55 13.94 10.34 -13.59
N LEU A 56 14.39 11.40 -14.26
CA LEU A 56 14.90 11.37 -15.63
C LEU A 56 16.44 11.34 -15.68
N LEU A 57 17.10 11.51 -14.53
CA LEU A 57 18.55 11.56 -14.44
C LEU A 57 19.11 10.20 -13.98
N PRO A 58 20.33 9.82 -14.41
CA PRO A 58 20.93 8.53 -14.08
C PRO A 58 21.14 8.28 -12.58
N ASP A 59 21.33 9.35 -11.80
CA ASP A 59 21.52 9.33 -10.34
C ASP A 59 20.19 9.18 -9.57
N SER A 60 19.06 9.19 -10.27
CA SER A 60 17.72 8.96 -9.77
C SER A 60 17.35 9.73 -8.50
N PRO A 61 17.41 11.08 -8.49
CA PRO A 61 16.98 11.92 -7.37
C PRO A 61 15.59 11.60 -6.84
N PHE A 62 14.65 11.19 -7.72
CA PHE A 62 13.31 10.69 -7.37
C PHE A 62 13.20 9.18 -7.62
N ARG A 63 13.98 8.40 -6.87
CA ARG A 63 13.89 6.93 -6.88
C ARG A 63 12.65 6.46 -6.11
N ALA A 64 12.30 5.17 -6.25
CA ALA A 64 11.39 4.54 -5.31
C ALA A 64 12.03 4.50 -3.91
N TYR A 65 11.31 5.00 -2.90
CA TYR A 65 11.80 5.13 -1.52
C TYR A 65 11.36 3.98 -0.61
N GLY A 66 10.53 3.07 -1.12
CA GLY A 66 10.07 1.93 -0.36
C GLY A 66 9.40 0.87 -1.21
N ASP A 67 9.08 -0.23 -0.53
CA ASP A 67 8.42 -1.41 -1.06
C ASP A 67 7.22 -1.75 -0.18
N VAL A 68 6.12 -2.19 -0.80
CA VAL A 68 5.02 -2.81 -0.07
C VAL A 68 5.39 -4.27 0.21
N THR A 69 5.59 -4.58 1.48
CA THR A 69 6.05 -5.91 1.92
C THR A 69 4.91 -6.91 2.05
N ALA A 70 3.72 -6.45 2.41
CA ALA A 70 2.51 -7.26 2.56
C ALA A 70 1.26 -6.38 2.43
N VAL A 71 0.15 -7.00 2.06
CA VAL A 71 -1.19 -6.40 2.05
C VAL A 71 -2.15 -7.33 2.77
N LYS A 72 -3.26 -6.79 3.28
CA LYS A 72 -4.36 -7.56 3.85
C LYS A 72 -5.68 -6.82 3.67
N ALA A 73 -6.76 -7.57 3.54
CA ALA A 73 -8.12 -7.07 3.66
C ALA A 73 -8.60 -7.22 5.12
N GLU A 74 -9.32 -6.24 5.63
CA GLU A 74 -9.87 -6.24 6.99
C GLU A 74 -11.18 -5.43 6.97
N GLU A 75 -12.21 -5.94 7.63
CA GLU A 75 -13.43 -5.17 7.89
C GLU A 75 -13.18 -4.16 9.01
N VAL A 76 -13.57 -2.91 8.77
CA VAL A 76 -13.39 -1.80 9.71
C VAL A 76 -14.71 -1.11 9.99
N GLU A 77 -14.88 -0.64 11.22
CA GLU A 77 -16.03 0.19 11.58
C GLU A 77 -15.70 1.67 11.32
N ILE A 78 -16.53 2.31 10.49
CA ILE A 78 -16.42 3.73 10.16
C ILE A 78 -17.80 4.34 10.38
N ASP A 79 -17.89 5.33 11.27
CA ASP A 79 -19.12 6.04 11.60
C ASP A 79 -20.30 5.10 11.96
N GLY A 80 -20.02 4.03 12.71
CA GLY A 80 -21.01 3.04 13.14
C GLY A 80 -21.43 2.04 12.05
N SER A 81 -20.81 2.09 10.88
CA SER A 81 -21.05 1.15 9.77
C SER A 81 -19.83 0.26 9.55
N LYS A 82 -20.04 -1.05 9.44
CA LYS A 82 -18.99 -1.99 9.02
C LYS A 82 -18.75 -1.86 7.52
N ARG A 83 -17.49 -1.72 7.14
CA ARG A 83 -17.02 -1.58 5.76
C ARG A 83 -15.86 -2.54 5.52
#